data_AF-A0A925NMK3-F1
#
_entry.id   AF-A0A925NMK3-F1
#
_cell.length_a   1.000
_cell.length_b   1.000
_cell.length_c   1.000
_cell.angle_alpha   90.00
_cell.angle_beta   90.00
_cell.angle_gamma   90.00
#
_symmetry.space_group_name_H-M   'P 1'
#
loop_
_entity.id
_entity.type
_entity.pdbx_description
1 polymer ?
#
loop_
_entity_poly.entity_id
_entity_poly.type
_entity_poly.pdbx_seq_one_letter_code
_entity_poly.pdbx_strand_id
1 'polypeptide(L)'
;MKGMERGMRKLLKGAAMPAIACLILSLAPQFATADNMVDVTYDWVVQVQTQELKRQFEYQGSTLNPIQKLEVQWYPPKKEDEKTPYEHLWYHDGRAYGMEKQHKLDLPEGEAIAIEIKHKNQDATASEKKAAANAIVRLALDAYINKNPVPTIKVPIDSFGAVSSHLQSMGFFDPSSNGSDFEEGYKSVMTLNLYSVPEGKKAVLVR
;
A
#
# COMPACT_ATOMS: atom_id res chain seq x y z
N MET A 1 -32.19 60.63 13.51
CA MET A 1 -31.54 61.35 14.64
C MET A 1 -30.70 60.37 15.43
N LYS A 2 -29.41 60.70 15.64
CA LYS A 2 -28.48 60.35 16.74
C LYS A 2 -28.47 58.88 17.23
N GLY A 3 -27.40 58.09 17.16
CA GLY A 3 -25.98 58.40 17.35
C GLY A 3 -25.56 58.10 18.81
N MET A 4 -24.80 57.01 19.02
CA MET A 4 -23.95 56.72 20.22
C MET A 4 -23.25 55.38 19.92
N GLU A 5 -21.97 55.24 19.62
CA GLU A 5 -20.71 55.81 20.14
C GLU A 5 -20.48 55.61 21.65
N ARG A 6 -19.58 54.66 21.96
CA ARG A 6 -18.61 54.55 23.08
C ARG A 6 -18.13 53.09 23.12
N GLY A 7 -16.86 52.72 23.12
CA GLY A 7 -15.63 53.34 23.62
C GLY A 7 -14.89 52.22 24.37
N MET A 8 -13.85 51.61 23.81
CA MET A 8 -12.42 51.94 23.91
C MET A 8 -11.77 51.76 25.31
N ARG A 9 -10.59 51.10 25.30
CA ARG A 9 -9.48 51.02 26.29
C ARG A 9 -9.61 49.85 27.30
N LYS A 10 -8.58 49.06 27.64
CA LYS A 10 -7.11 49.20 27.74
C LYS A 10 -6.48 47.80 27.49
N LEU A 11 -5.38 47.58 26.76
CA LEU A 11 -3.95 47.90 27.03
C LEU A 11 -3.41 47.34 28.38
N LEU A 12 -2.88 46.11 28.33
CA LEU A 12 -1.90 45.50 29.23
C LEU A 12 -0.86 44.84 28.29
N LYS A 13 0.35 45.40 28.05
CA LYS A 13 1.54 45.35 28.92
C LYS A 13 1.62 43.98 29.62
N GLY A 14 2.37 43.01 29.11
CA GLY A 14 3.80 43.08 28.86
C GLY A 14 4.49 42.29 29.97
N ALA A 15 4.69 40.99 29.74
CA ALA A 15 5.56 40.16 30.55
C ALA A 15 6.47 39.40 29.58
N ALA A 16 7.71 39.87 29.51
CA ALA A 16 8.80 39.18 28.84
C ALA A 16 9.04 37.86 29.57
N MET A 17 8.79 36.74 28.90
CA MET A 17 9.31 35.44 29.33
C MET A 17 10.68 35.23 28.70
N PRO A 18 11.69 34.80 29.47
CA PRO A 18 13.01 34.49 28.96
C PRO A 18 12.96 33.26 28.05
N ALA A 19 13.59 33.41 26.89
CA ALA A 19 13.93 32.35 25.97
C ALA A 19 14.83 31.32 26.67
N ILE A 20 14.29 30.15 26.98
CA ILE A 20 15.09 28.96 27.27
C ILE A 20 15.19 28.19 25.97
N ALA A 21 16.30 28.43 25.28
CA ALA A 21 16.75 27.65 24.14
C ALA A 21 17.15 26.25 24.62
N CYS A 22 16.19 25.30 24.62
CA CYS A 22 16.51 23.87 24.65
C CYS A 22 16.85 23.42 23.22
N LEU A 23 18.07 23.74 22.80
CA LEU A 23 18.70 23.20 21.60
C LEU A 23 19.15 21.76 21.91
N ILE A 24 18.19 20.85 22.07
CA ILE A 24 18.50 19.41 22.06
C ILE A 24 18.66 19.04 20.59
N LEU A 25 19.90 19.17 20.12
CA LEU A 25 20.41 18.45 18.95
C LEU A 25 20.31 16.95 19.26
N SER A 26 19.13 16.38 19.10
CA SER A 26 18.99 14.95 18.90
C SER A 26 19.57 14.66 17.52
N LEU A 27 20.88 14.37 17.49
CA LEU A 27 21.51 13.52 16.48
C LEU A 27 20.81 12.17 16.53
N ALA A 28 19.60 12.10 15.99
CA ALA A 28 19.01 10.84 15.60
C ALA A 28 19.96 10.28 14.52
N PRO A 29 20.47 9.05 14.67
CA PRO A 29 21.16 8.40 13.57
C PRO A 29 20.20 8.39 12.38
N GLN A 30 20.55 9.17 11.36
CA GLN A 30 19.97 9.01 10.04
C GLN A 30 20.43 7.63 9.59
N PHE A 31 19.61 6.61 9.86
CA PHE A 31 19.72 5.34 9.16
C PHE A 31 19.36 5.63 7.70
N ALA A 32 20.33 6.16 6.96
CA ALA A 32 20.41 5.95 5.54
C ALA A 32 20.71 4.45 5.39
N THR A 33 19.66 3.64 5.41
CA THR A 33 19.74 2.28 4.88
C THR A 33 20.05 2.47 3.41
N ALA A 34 21.33 2.38 3.07
CA ALA A 34 21.78 2.24 1.71
C ALA A 34 21.18 0.93 1.20
N ASP A 35 20.08 1.10 0.47
CA ASP A 35 19.33 0.11 -0.29
C ASP A 35 20.33 -0.65 -1.17
N ASN A 36 20.77 -1.82 -0.71
CA ASN A 36 21.40 -2.82 -1.57
C ASN A 36 20.31 -3.70 -2.19
N MET A 37 19.22 -3.06 -2.64
CA MET A 37 18.33 -3.67 -3.60
C MET A 37 19.18 -4.05 -4.81
N VAL A 38 19.06 -5.29 -5.28
CA VAL A 38 19.17 -5.52 -6.72
C VAL A 38 18.09 -4.60 -7.30
N ASP A 39 18.50 -3.47 -7.85
CA ASP A 39 17.62 -2.41 -8.32
C ASP A 39 16.88 -2.98 -9.53
N VAL A 40 15.79 -3.69 -9.24
CA VAL A 40 14.86 -4.17 -10.24
C VAL A 40 14.19 -2.91 -10.74
N THR A 41 14.68 -2.42 -11.88
CA THR A 41 14.22 -1.18 -12.49
C THR A 41 12.74 -1.30 -12.85
N TYR A 42 11.94 -0.36 -12.34
CA TYR A 42 10.54 -0.19 -12.72
C TYR A 42 10.29 1.28 -13.06
N ASP A 43 9.40 1.51 -14.01
CA ASP A 43 9.07 2.83 -14.55
C ASP A 43 7.89 3.46 -13.79
N TRP A 44 7.08 2.64 -13.12
CA TRP A 44 5.90 3.06 -12.39
C TRP A 44 5.74 2.33 -11.06
N VAL A 45 5.13 3.00 -10.10
CA VAL A 45 4.65 2.40 -8.86
C VAL A 45 3.13 2.41 -8.87
N VAL A 46 2.52 1.23 -8.73
CA VAL A 46 1.10 1.08 -8.39
C VAL A 46 1.02 0.81 -6.90
N GLN A 47 0.67 1.84 -6.13
CA GLN A 47 0.55 1.77 -4.69
C GLN A 47 -0.88 1.40 -4.29
N VAL A 48 -0.99 0.43 -3.40
CA VAL A 48 -2.24 -0.03 -2.79
C VAL A 48 -2.20 0.31 -1.31
N GLN A 49 -3.03 1.25 -0.88
CA GLN A 49 -3.20 1.58 0.52
C GLN A 49 -4.42 0.84 1.09
N THR A 50 -4.22 -0.05 2.05
CA THR A 50 -5.32 -0.70 2.76
C THR A 50 -5.76 0.12 3.96
N GLN A 51 -7.07 0.11 4.23
CA GLN A 51 -7.64 0.67 5.44
C GLN A 51 -8.84 -0.17 5.89
N GLU A 52 -8.83 -0.60 7.14
CA GLU A 52 -10.04 -1.08 7.81
C GLU A 52 -11.00 0.09 8.11
N LEU A 53 -12.20 0.05 7.54
CA LEU A 53 -13.27 0.98 7.82
C LEU A 53 -14.21 0.38 8.87
N LYS A 54 -13.96 0.77 10.12
CA LYS A 54 -14.87 0.48 11.23
C LYS A 54 -16.14 1.32 11.05
N ARG A 55 -17.28 0.73 11.40
CA ARG A 55 -18.59 1.41 11.43
C ARG A 55 -19.22 1.75 10.09
N GLN A 56 -18.67 1.26 8.99
CA GLN A 56 -19.36 1.28 7.71
C GLN A 56 -20.40 0.16 7.68
N PHE A 57 -21.55 0.44 7.07
CA PHE A 57 -22.66 -0.52 6.95
C PHE A 57 -23.19 -1.05 8.30
N GLU A 58 -23.17 -0.22 9.35
CA GLU A 58 -23.83 -0.51 10.63
C GLU A 58 -25.35 -0.33 10.54
N TYR A 59 -26.06 -1.39 10.19
CA TYR A 59 -27.52 -1.46 10.27
C TYR A 59 -27.96 -2.84 10.80
N GLN A 60 -29.20 -2.93 11.30
CA GLN A 60 -29.71 -4.15 11.91
C GLN A 60 -29.64 -5.33 10.93
N GLY A 61 -28.94 -6.40 11.32
CA GLY A 61 -28.74 -7.61 10.51
C GLY A 61 -27.55 -7.55 9.54
N SER A 62 -26.79 -6.46 9.49
CA SER A 62 -25.58 -6.38 8.66
C SER A 62 -24.47 -7.29 9.20
N THR A 63 -23.90 -8.10 8.32
CA THR A 63 -22.71 -8.92 8.58
C THR A 63 -21.44 -8.34 7.96
N LEU A 64 -21.51 -7.17 7.31
CA LEU A 64 -20.44 -6.62 6.47
C LEU A 64 -19.39 -5.77 7.22
N ASN A 65 -19.46 -5.70 8.54
CA ASN A 65 -18.56 -4.92 9.39
C ASN A 65 -17.53 -5.85 10.07
N PRO A 66 -16.22 -5.57 10.02
CA PRO A 66 -15.57 -4.46 9.32
C PRO A 66 -15.37 -4.74 7.81
N ILE A 67 -15.33 -3.66 7.02
CA ILE A 67 -14.98 -3.70 5.60
C ILE A 67 -13.58 -3.11 5.40
N GLN A 68 -12.80 -3.69 4.51
CA GLN A 68 -11.48 -3.20 4.13
C GLN A 68 -11.61 -2.42 2.82
N LYS A 69 -11.31 -1.12 2.86
CA LYS A 69 -11.19 -0.28 1.66
C LYS A 69 -9.73 -0.29 1.22
N LEU A 70 -9.52 -0.52 -0.07
CA LEU A 70 -8.22 -0.39 -0.72
C LEU A 70 -8.29 0.79 -1.68
N GLU A 71 -7.34 1.71 -1.55
CA GLU A 71 -7.14 2.83 -2.46
C GLU A 71 -5.94 2.52 -3.34
N VAL A 72 -6.17 2.42 -4.64
CA VAL A 72 -5.12 2.11 -5.62
C VAL A 72 -4.79 3.38 -6.40
N GLN A 73 -3.51 3.71 -6.45
CA GLN A 73 -2.99 4.89 -7.14
C GLN A 73 -1.71 4.52 -7.88
N TRP A 74 -1.36 5.25 -8.94
CA TRP A 74 -0.09 5.06 -9.63
C TRP A 74 0.66 6.38 -9.84
N TYR A 75 1.99 6.29 -9.91
CA TYR A 75 2.89 7.44 -10.08
C TYR A 75 4.29 6.98 -10.54
N PRO A 76 5.10 7.86 -11.16
CA PRO A 76 6.48 7.54 -11.50
C PRO A 76 7.35 7.42 -10.23
N PRO A 77 8.42 6.59 -10.22
CA PRO A 77 9.35 6.52 -9.12
C PRO A 77 9.85 7.91 -8.69
N LYS A 78 9.96 8.12 -7.37
CA LYS A 78 10.42 9.38 -6.75
C LYS A 78 9.47 10.58 -6.90
N LYS A 79 8.28 10.40 -7.49
CA LYS A 79 7.23 11.43 -7.64
C LYS A 79 5.96 11.03 -6.88
N GLU A 80 6.10 10.72 -5.59
CA GLU A 80 4.98 10.26 -4.76
C GLU A 80 3.90 11.35 -4.55
N ASP A 81 4.20 12.61 -4.85
CA ASP A 81 3.26 13.72 -4.87
C ASP A 81 2.39 13.77 -6.13
N GLU A 82 2.79 13.11 -7.22
CA GLU A 82 2.07 13.06 -8.51
C GLU A 82 1.20 11.79 -8.63
N LYS A 83 0.44 11.44 -7.57
CA LYS A 83 -0.42 10.24 -7.56
C LYS A 83 -1.67 10.43 -8.41
N THR A 84 -1.84 9.54 -9.40
CA THR A 84 -3.09 9.42 -10.14
C THR A 84 -3.96 8.32 -9.51
N PRO A 85 -5.19 8.63 -9.07
CA PRO A 85 -6.09 7.63 -8.50
C PRO A 85 -6.56 6.64 -9.55
N TYR A 86 -6.45 5.33 -9.31
CA TYR A 86 -6.84 4.29 -10.27
C TYR A 86 -8.20 3.70 -9.95
N GLU A 87 -8.34 3.06 -8.79
CA GLU A 87 -9.59 2.43 -8.35
C GLU A 87 -9.69 2.36 -6.81
N HIS A 88 -10.92 2.29 -6.32
CA HIS A 88 -11.20 1.83 -4.97
C HIS A 88 -11.74 0.40 -5.01
N LEU A 89 -11.30 -0.43 -4.07
CA LEU A 89 -11.80 -1.78 -3.88
C LEU A 89 -12.34 -1.94 -2.46
N TRP A 90 -13.41 -2.71 -2.31
CA TRP A 90 -13.96 -3.06 -1.01
C TRP A 90 -13.96 -4.57 -0.82
N TYR A 91 -13.38 -5.00 0.30
CA TYR A 91 -13.30 -6.40 0.71
C TYR A 91 -13.91 -6.59 2.08
N HIS A 92 -14.46 -7.76 2.34
CA HIS A 92 -14.81 -8.21 3.68
C HIS A 92 -14.45 -9.69 3.83
N ASP A 93 -13.61 -9.97 4.83
CA ASP A 93 -13.01 -11.29 5.11
C ASP A 93 -12.37 -11.96 3.87
N GLY A 94 -11.63 -11.18 3.08
CA GLY A 94 -10.95 -11.67 1.88
C GLY A 94 -11.85 -11.89 0.67
N ARG A 95 -13.14 -11.56 0.73
CA ARG A 95 -14.04 -11.57 -0.44
C ARG A 95 -14.24 -10.16 -0.97
N ALA A 96 -14.25 -9.99 -2.29
CA ALA A 96 -14.55 -8.71 -2.92
C ALA A 96 -16.06 -8.42 -2.87
N TYR A 97 -16.42 -7.20 -2.47
CA TYR A 97 -17.82 -6.73 -2.38
C TYR A 97 -18.13 -5.59 -3.33
N GLY A 98 -17.13 -4.82 -3.74
CA GLY A 98 -17.34 -3.69 -4.62
C GLY A 98 -16.05 -3.16 -5.21
N MET A 99 -16.23 -2.37 -6.27
CA MET A 99 -15.16 -1.66 -6.96
C MET A 99 -15.71 -0.35 -7.51
N GLU A 100 -14.91 0.70 -7.44
CA GLU A 100 -15.16 1.99 -8.08
C GLU A 100 -13.92 2.32 -8.90
N LYS A 101 -14.06 2.23 -10.23
CA LYS A 101 -12.98 2.57 -11.15
C LYS A 101 -12.96 4.08 -11.36
N GLN A 102 -11.83 4.72 -11.04
CA GLN A 102 -11.67 6.16 -11.16
C GLN A 102 -10.98 6.54 -12.48
N HIS A 103 -9.95 5.79 -12.85
CA HIS A 103 -9.22 5.96 -14.12
C HIS A 103 -8.97 4.61 -14.80
N LYS A 104 -8.56 4.65 -16.07
CA LYS A 104 -7.95 3.48 -16.73
C LYS A 104 -6.48 3.42 -16.31
N LEU A 105 -5.89 2.23 -16.38
CA LEU A 105 -4.44 2.08 -16.21
C LEU A 105 -3.81 2.40 -17.57
N ASP A 106 -3.57 3.68 -17.82
CA ASP A 106 -3.07 4.24 -19.08
C ASP A 106 -1.54 4.41 -19.06
N LEU A 107 -0.86 3.37 -18.59
CA LEU A 107 0.60 3.29 -18.63
C LEU A 107 1.06 2.84 -20.02
N PRO A 108 2.17 3.37 -20.56
CA PRO A 108 2.74 2.90 -21.82
C PRO A 108 3.02 1.39 -21.79
N GLU A 109 2.66 0.68 -22.88
CA GLU A 109 2.92 -0.75 -22.99
C GLU A 109 4.43 -1.05 -22.87
N GLY A 110 4.79 -2.14 -22.18
CA GLY A 110 6.18 -2.56 -21.98
C GLY A 110 6.89 -1.90 -20.80
N GLU A 111 6.36 -0.80 -20.25
CA GLU A 111 6.92 -0.17 -19.06
C GLU A 111 6.63 -1.01 -17.81
N ALA A 112 7.63 -1.15 -16.96
CA ALA A 112 7.60 -2.03 -15.80
C ALA A 112 6.93 -1.38 -14.59
N ILE A 113 6.12 -2.16 -13.87
CA ILE A 113 5.33 -1.70 -12.72
C ILE A 113 5.79 -2.40 -11.45
N ALA A 114 6.13 -1.63 -10.43
CA ALA A 114 6.19 -2.12 -9.06
C ALA A 114 4.81 -2.04 -8.41
N ILE A 115 4.32 -3.12 -7.80
CA ILE A 115 3.14 -3.06 -6.92
C ILE A 115 3.64 -2.84 -5.49
N GLU A 116 3.19 -1.77 -4.84
CA GLU A 116 3.58 -1.44 -3.47
C GLU A 116 2.37 -1.51 -2.53
N ILE A 117 2.43 -2.36 -1.51
CA ILE A 117 1.40 -2.44 -0.47
C ILE A 117 1.77 -1.53 0.69
N LYS A 118 0.85 -0.63 1.07
CA LYS A 118 0.92 0.15 2.31
C LYS A 118 -0.32 -0.10 3.14
N HIS A 119 -0.16 -0.12 4.46
CA HIS A 119 -1.29 -0.15 5.38
C HIS A 119 -1.43 1.23 6.00
N LYS A 120 -2.65 1.77 6.05
CA LYS A 120 -2.89 3.08 6.66
C LYS A 120 -2.54 3.09 8.15
N ASN A 121 -2.78 1.96 8.82
CA ASN A 121 -2.43 1.75 10.22
C ASN A 121 -1.20 0.84 10.29
N GLN A 122 -0.37 1.01 11.33
CA GLN A 122 0.81 0.15 11.56
C GLN A 122 0.42 -1.32 11.75
N ASP A 123 -0.65 -1.56 12.53
CA ASP A 123 -1.16 -2.90 12.81
C ASP A 123 -2.27 -3.29 11.84
N ALA A 124 -1.88 -3.74 10.64
CA ALA A 124 -2.83 -4.22 9.64
C ALA A 124 -3.56 -5.48 10.12
N THR A 125 -4.89 -5.50 9.97
CA THR A 125 -5.70 -6.66 10.39
C THR A 125 -5.52 -7.85 9.45
N ALA A 126 -5.88 -9.05 9.91
CA ALA A 126 -5.81 -10.25 9.05
C ALA A 126 -6.61 -10.09 7.75
N SER A 127 -7.76 -9.42 7.84
CA SER A 127 -8.61 -9.12 6.67
C SER A 127 -7.97 -8.12 5.72
N GLU A 128 -7.24 -7.11 6.22
CA GLU A 128 -6.45 -6.19 5.37
C GLU A 128 -5.34 -6.94 4.63
N LYS A 129 -4.64 -7.86 5.30
CA LYS A 129 -3.59 -8.69 4.68
C LYS A 129 -4.15 -9.61 3.58
N LYS A 130 -5.33 -10.23 3.79
CA LYS A 130 -6.04 -10.98 2.75
C LYS A 130 -6.45 -10.09 1.58
N ALA A 131 -7.01 -8.91 1.86
CA ALA A 131 -7.43 -7.97 0.83
C ALA A 131 -6.23 -7.46 -0.01
N ALA A 132 -5.09 -7.21 0.62
CA ALA A 132 -3.85 -6.87 -0.08
C ALA A 132 -3.40 -7.99 -1.04
N ALA A 133 -3.41 -9.24 -0.61
CA ALA A 133 -3.08 -10.38 -1.46
C ALA A 133 -4.03 -10.52 -2.66
N ASN A 134 -5.34 -10.33 -2.47
CA ASN A 134 -6.30 -10.30 -3.59
C ASN A 134 -6.02 -9.15 -4.57
N ALA A 135 -5.69 -7.97 -4.06
CA ALA A 135 -5.35 -6.82 -4.88
C ALA A 135 -4.06 -7.05 -5.69
N ILE A 136 -3.04 -7.71 -5.13
CA ILE A 136 -1.83 -8.10 -5.85
C ILE A 136 -2.18 -8.94 -7.09
N VAL A 137 -2.99 -10.00 -6.93
CA VAL A 137 -3.36 -10.88 -8.05
C VAL A 137 -4.15 -10.11 -9.11
N ARG A 138 -5.13 -9.32 -8.67
CA ARG A 138 -5.95 -8.50 -9.56
C ARG A 138 -5.11 -7.51 -10.37
N LEU A 139 -4.22 -6.78 -9.71
CA LEU A 139 -3.37 -5.77 -10.36
C LEU A 139 -2.31 -6.42 -11.26
N ALA A 140 -1.78 -7.59 -10.88
CA ALA A 140 -0.88 -8.35 -11.74
C ALA A 140 -1.58 -8.83 -13.02
N LEU A 141 -2.85 -9.25 -12.93
CA LEU A 141 -3.66 -9.61 -14.10
C LEU A 141 -3.96 -8.38 -14.97
N ASP A 142 -4.35 -7.26 -14.36
CA ASP A 142 -4.58 -6.00 -15.08
C ASP A 142 -3.29 -5.55 -15.80
N ALA A 143 -2.14 -5.58 -15.13
CA ALA A 143 -0.85 -5.25 -15.72
C ALA A 143 -0.49 -6.20 -16.89
N TYR A 144 -0.73 -7.50 -16.73
CA TYR A 144 -0.52 -8.49 -17.79
C TYR A 144 -1.36 -8.19 -19.04
N ILE A 145 -2.65 -7.87 -18.85
CA ILE A 145 -3.56 -7.50 -19.95
C ILE A 145 -3.08 -6.23 -20.68
N ASN A 146 -2.52 -5.27 -19.94
CA ASN A 146 -1.95 -4.04 -20.50
C ASN A 146 -0.49 -4.18 -20.97
N LYS A 147 0.07 -5.40 -20.98
CA LYS A 147 1.46 -5.71 -21.37
C LYS A 147 2.51 -4.94 -20.55
N ASN A 148 2.22 -4.67 -19.30
CA ASN A 148 3.16 -4.09 -18.36
C ASN A 148 3.74 -5.19 -17.47
N PRO A 149 5.06 -5.48 -17.53
CA PRO A 149 5.66 -6.47 -16.65
C PRO A 149 5.62 -5.99 -15.20
N VAL A 150 5.40 -6.92 -14.26
CA VAL A 150 5.42 -6.66 -12.82
C VAL A 150 6.64 -7.34 -12.20
N PRO A 151 7.83 -6.72 -12.27
CA PRO A 151 9.05 -7.42 -11.86
C PRO A 151 9.22 -7.45 -10.33
N THR A 152 8.53 -6.58 -9.58
CA THR A 152 8.63 -6.51 -8.11
C THR A 152 7.30 -6.18 -7.43
N ILE A 153 7.05 -6.82 -6.31
CA ILE A 153 5.93 -6.57 -5.41
C ILE A 153 6.47 -6.32 -4.00
N LYS A 154 6.28 -5.10 -3.51
CA LYS A 154 6.76 -4.64 -2.20
C LYS A 154 5.65 -4.78 -1.17
N VAL A 155 5.92 -5.50 -0.07
CA VAL A 155 4.94 -5.78 0.99
C VAL A 155 5.52 -5.44 2.36
N PRO A 156 4.77 -4.84 3.31
CA PRO A 156 5.27 -4.60 4.66
C PRO A 156 5.73 -5.89 5.33
N ILE A 157 6.87 -5.87 6.03
CA ILE A 157 7.51 -7.07 6.61
C ILE A 157 6.59 -7.85 7.57
N ASP A 158 5.72 -7.12 8.30
CA ASP A 158 4.74 -7.66 9.24
C ASP A 158 3.52 -8.30 8.56
N SER A 159 3.32 -8.00 7.28
CA SER A 159 2.26 -8.55 6.44
C SER A 159 2.76 -9.60 5.46
N PHE A 160 4.07 -9.64 5.20
CA PHE A 160 4.69 -10.50 4.21
C PHE A 160 4.27 -11.97 4.32
N GLY A 161 4.36 -12.55 5.53
CA GLY A 161 4.03 -13.96 5.75
C GLY A 161 2.56 -14.27 5.44
N ALA A 162 1.63 -13.46 5.97
CA ALA A 162 0.20 -13.66 5.76
C ALA A 162 -0.22 -13.43 4.31
N VAL A 163 0.36 -12.42 3.65
CA VAL A 163 0.13 -12.15 2.22
C VAL A 163 0.63 -13.32 1.37
N SER A 164 1.86 -13.78 1.59
CA SER A 164 2.45 -14.93 0.88
C SER A 164 1.62 -16.20 1.07
N SER A 165 1.26 -16.54 2.32
CA SER A 165 0.41 -17.70 2.60
C SER A 165 -0.98 -17.58 1.96
N HIS A 166 -1.56 -16.37 1.90
CA HIS A 166 -2.84 -16.20 1.21
C HIS A 166 -2.72 -16.34 -0.30
N LEU A 167 -1.66 -15.81 -0.92
CA LEU A 167 -1.35 -16.05 -2.34
C LEU A 167 -1.21 -17.55 -2.59
N GLN A 168 -0.52 -18.29 -1.72
CA GLN A 168 -0.40 -19.74 -1.84
C GLN A 168 -1.76 -20.45 -1.76
N SER A 169 -2.64 -20.02 -0.86
CA SER A 169 -4.02 -20.53 -0.78
C SER A 169 -4.86 -20.24 -2.03
N MET A 170 -4.45 -19.28 -2.86
CA MET A 170 -5.06 -18.99 -4.17
C MET A 170 -4.46 -19.80 -5.32
N GLY A 171 -3.60 -20.77 -5.01
CA GLY A 171 -3.00 -21.72 -5.97
C GLY A 171 -1.63 -21.31 -6.49
N PHE A 172 -1.02 -20.26 -5.94
CA PHE A 172 0.40 -19.99 -6.18
C PHE A 172 1.27 -20.93 -5.35
N PHE A 173 2.48 -21.23 -5.80
CA PHE A 173 3.43 -22.05 -5.02
C PHE A 173 4.85 -21.51 -5.13
N ASP A 174 5.67 -21.84 -4.14
CA ASP A 174 7.09 -21.52 -4.16
C ASP A 174 7.82 -22.64 -4.92
N PRO A 175 8.48 -22.35 -6.06
CA PRO A 175 9.20 -23.38 -6.80
C PRO A 175 10.32 -24.01 -5.96
N SER A 176 10.91 -23.27 -5.00
CA SER A 176 12.00 -23.77 -4.18
C SER A 176 11.56 -24.74 -3.07
N SER A 177 10.26 -24.80 -2.73
CA SER A 177 9.76 -25.68 -1.66
C SER A 177 9.52 -27.13 -2.11
N ASN A 178 9.38 -27.38 -3.42
CA ASN A 178 9.04 -28.70 -3.95
C ASN A 178 10.28 -29.37 -4.55
N GLY A 179 11.08 -29.99 -3.69
CA GLY A 179 12.42 -30.53 -4.00
C GLY A 179 12.52 -31.73 -4.94
N SER A 180 11.52 -32.07 -5.76
CA SER A 180 11.60 -33.30 -6.59
C SER A 180 10.83 -33.35 -7.91
N ASP A 181 9.95 -32.39 -8.24
CA ASP A 181 9.01 -32.57 -9.37
C ASP A 181 9.28 -31.62 -10.55
N PHE A 182 10.54 -31.22 -10.76
CA PHE A 182 10.93 -30.24 -11.78
C PHE A 182 11.14 -30.81 -13.20
N GLU A 183 10.92 -32.11 -13.42
CA GLU A 183 11.18 -32.75 -14.73
C GLU A 183 10.05 -32.58 -15.76
N GLU A 184 8.84 -32.19 -15.34
CA GLU A 184 7.77 -31.84 -16.26
C GLU A 184 7.79 -30.33 -16.51
N GLY A 185 8.12 -29.92 -17.75
CA GLY A 185 8.28 -28.51 -18.12
C GLY A 185 7.06 -27.66 -17.77
N TYR A 186 7.13 -26.98 -16.61
CA TYR A 186 6.09 -26.06 -16.16
C TYR A 186 6.08 -24.82 -17.06
N LYS A 187 4.92 -24.56 -17.67
CA LYS A 187 4.59 -23.24 -18.22
C LYS A 187 3.97 -22.42 -17.09
N SER A 188 4.79 -21.64 -16.39
CA SER A 188 4.28 -20.60 -15.49
C SER A 188 3.50 -19.58 -16.32
N VAL A 189 2.23 -19.34 -15.96
CA VAL A 189 1.40 -18.30 -16.57
C VAL A 189 1.66 -16.97 -15.86
N MET A 190 2.02 -17.00 -14.58
CA MET A 190 2.29 -15.81 -13.77
C MET A 190 3.36 -16.06 -12.71
N THR A 191 4.34 -15.15 -12.64
CA THR A 191 5.38 -15.13 -11.59
C THR A 191 5.23 -13.85 -10.76
N LEU A 192 5.17 -13.98 -9.45
CA LEU A 192 5.09 -12.90 -8.47
C LEU A 192 6.37 -12.87 -7.63
N ASN A 193 7.18 -11.81 -7.76
CA ASN A 193 8.38 -11.61 -6.95
C ASN A 193 8.06 -10.70 -5.76
N LEU A 194 7.90 -11.28 -4.57
CA LEU A 194 7.58 -10.57 -3.34
C LEU A 194 8.86 -10.19 -2.57
N TYR A 195 8.91 -8.95 -2.10
CA TYR A 195 9.98 -8.39 -1.27
C TYR A 195 9.38 -7.68 -0.05
N SER A 196 9.96 -7.89 1.13
CA SER A 196 9.52 -7.17 2.33
C SER A 196 10.06 -5.74 2.37
N VAL A 197 9.29 -4.84 2.99
CA VAL A 197 9.73 -3.49 3.36
C VAL A 197 9.52 -3.30 4.89
N PRO A 198 10.57 -3.01 5.69
CA PRO A 198 11.99 -3.01 5.30
C PRO A 198 12.47 -4.39 4.81
N GLU A 199 13.64 -4.41 4.19
CA GLU A 199 14.22 -5.62 3.60
C GLU A 199 14.44 -6.73 4.65
N GLY A 200 14.28 -7.99 4.23
CA GLY A 200 14.56 -9.15 5.09
C GLY A 200 13.88 -10.44 4.66
N LYS A 201 12.79 -10.36 3.87
CA LYS A 201 12.07 -11.53 3.34
C LYS A 201 11.88 -11.38 1.84
N LYS A 202 12.03 -12.50 1.13
CA LYS A 202 11.77 -12.63 -0.31
C LYS A 202 11.04 -13.94 -0.59
N ALA A 203 10.17 -13.93 -1.58
CA ALA A 203 9.49 -15.12 -2.07
C ALA A 203 9.25 -14.96 -3.58
N VAL A 204 9.46 -16.03 -4.33
CA VAL A 204 9.05 -16.12 -5.74
C VAL A 204 7.89 -17.08 -5.79
N LEU A 205 6.73 -16.61 -6.21
CA LEU A 205 5.53 -17.42 -6.29
C LEU A 205 5.12 -17.57 -7.76
N VAL A 206 4.84 -18.80 -8.19
CA VAL A 206 4.44 -19.09 -9.57
C VAL A 206 3.07 -19.74 -9.61
N ARG A 207 2.37 -19.57 -10.73
CA ARG A 207 1.09 -20.22 -11.03
C ARG A 207 0.96 -20.55 -12.51
#